data_AF-A0A929GDK8-F1
#
_entry.id   AF-A0A929GDK8-F1
#
_cell.length_a   1.000
_cell.length_b   1.000
_cell.length_c   1.000
_cell.angle_alpha   90.00
_cell.angle_beta   90.00
_cell.angle_gamma   90.00
#
_symmetry.space_group_name_H-M   'P 1'
#
loop_
_entity.id
_entity.type
_entity.pdbx_description
1 polymer ?
#
loop_
_entity_poly.entity_id
_entity_poly.type
_entity_poly.pdbx_seq_one_letter_code
_entity_poly.pdbx_strand_id
1 'polypeptide(L)'
;VAAELSGFLAASFQMMPGEFQLAVVGLRLESEHEDSCCVTIELGKEASHREAELKTAFLEKACQTVAKGSRPDYLRFAPIPRNFKGAILYPRLKQEFLNSVKQNAAFHRQ
;
A
#
# COMPACT_ATOMS: atom_id res chain seq x y z
N VAL A 1 -0.22 11.63 -2.04
CA VAL A 1 -0.22 10.15 -2.15
C VAL A 1 -0.73 9.45 -0.90
N ALA A 2 0.06 9.26 0.17
CA ALA A 2 -0.37 8.42 1.31
C ALA A 2 -1.69 8.88 1.97
N ALA A 3 -1.83 10.16 2.30
CA ALA A 3 -3.05 10.70 2.89
C ALA A 3 -4.28 10.57 1.98
N GLU A 4 -4.09 10.74 0.66
CA GLU A 4 -5.15 10.57 -0.33
C GLU A 4 -5.60 9.11 -0.44
N LEU A 5 -4.66 8.16 -0.47
CA LEU A 5 -4.96 6.73 -0.49
C LEU A 5 -5.63 6.27 0.81
N SER A 6 -5.25 6.83 1.96
CA SER A 6 -5.95 6.59 3.22
C SER A 6 -7.38 7.14 3.18
N GLY A 7 -7.60 8.33 2.62
CA GLY A 7 -8.93 8.89 2.42
C GLY A 7 -9.79 8.06 1.47
N PHE A 8 -9.19 7.52 0.41
CA PHE A 8 -9.83 6.57 -0.50
C PHE A 8 -10.27 5.28 0.20
N LEU A 9 -9.44 4.69 1.06
CA LEU A 9 -9.84 3.51 1.85
C LEU A 9 -11.04 3.81 2.76
N ALA A 10 -11.06 4.98 3.39
CA ALA A 10 -12.18 5.41 4.21
C ALA A 10 -13.47 5.62 3.38
N ALA A 11 -13.36 6.24 2.20
CA ALA A 11 -14.53 6.55 1.36
C ALA A 11 -15.07 5.35 0.58
N SER A 12 -14.20 4.59 -0.09
CA SER A 12 -14.59 3.53 -1.04
C SER A 12 -14.72 2.15 -0.41
N PHE A 13 -14.05 1.92 0.73
CA PHE A 13 -14.09 0.65 1.46
C PHE A 13 -14.65 0.82 2.87
N GLN A 14 -15.10 2.02 3.27
CA GLN A 14 -15.69 2.28 4.59
C GLN A 14 -14.79 1.78 5.73
N MET A 15 -13.48 1.98 5.60
CA MET A 15 -12.52 1.62 6.64
C MET A 15 -12.34 2.77 7.63
N MET A 16 -12.42 2.47 8.92
CA MET A 16 -12.27 3.47 9.96
C MET A 16 -10.79 3.79 10.24
N PRO A 17 -10.46 5.02 10.65
CA PRO A 17 -9.14 5.34 11.19
C PRO A 17 -8.80 4.40 12.35
N GLY A 18 -7.66 3.72 12.28
CA GLY A 18 -7.21 2.73 13.28
C GLY A 18 -7.47 1.28 12.90
N GLU A 19 -8.36 1.00 11.94
CA GLU A 19 -8.51 -0.35 11.36
C GLU A 19 -7.36 -0.71 10.42
N PHE A 20 -6.60 0.29 9.97
CA PHE A 20 -5.44 0.09 9.12
C PHE A 20 -4.40 1.20 9.31
N GLN A 21 -3.20 0.92 8.85
CA GLN A 21 -2.19 1.92 8.55
C GLN A 21 -1.70 1.73 7.12
N LEU A 22 -1.31 2.83 6.48
CA LEU A 22 -0.87 2.82 5.09
C LEU A 22 0.45 3.55 4.97
N ALA A 23 1.39 2.96 4.24
CA ALA A 23 2.65 3.57 3.87
C ALA A 23 2.89 3.42 2.37
N VAL A 24 3.50 4.45 1.79
CA VAL A 24 3.82 4.49 0.35
C VAL A 24 5.31 4.71 0.18
N VAL A 25 5.90 3.98 -0.76
CA VAL A 25 7.28 4.17 -1.21
C VAL A 25 7.32 4.19 -2.74
N GLY A 26 8.18 5.04 -3.29
CA GLY A 26 8.58 4.95 -4.69
C GLY A 26 9.71 3.94 -4.84
N LEU A 27 9.57 2.99 -5.77
CA LEU A 27 10.59 2.01 -6.11
C LEU A 27 10.70 1.84 -7.62
N ARG A 28 11.92 1.79 -8.13
CA ARG A 28 12.23 1.48 -9.54
C ARG A 28 12.11 -0.02 -9.76
N LEU A 29 10.91 -0.48 -10.12
CA LEU A 29 10.63 -1.89 -10.36
C LEU A 29 10.58 -2.22 -11.85
N GLU A 30 9.97 -1.35 -12.65
CA GLU A 30 9.76 -1.57 -14.09
C GLU A 30 10.70 -0.78 -14.98
N SER A 31 11.23 0.33 -14.47
CA SER A 31 12.08 1.27 -15.22
C SER A 31 13.18 1.83 -14.32
N GLU A 32 14.32 2.19 -14.92
CA GLU A 32 15.41 2.88 -14.22
C GLU A 32 15.07 4.34 -13.91
N HIS A 33 14.17 4.96 -14.68
CA HIS A 33 13.89 6.39 -14.61
C HIS A 33 12.57 6.73 -13.93
N GLU A 34 11.69 5.76 -13.75
CA GLU A 34 10.37 5.96 -13.15
C GLU A 34 10.20 5.12 -11.88
N ASP A 35 9.76 5.77 -10.81
CA ASP A 35 9.42 5.10 -9.56
C ASP A 35 7.98 4.59 -9.65
N SER A 36 7.78 3.28 -9.46
CA SER A 36 6.48 2.69 -9.21
C SER A 36 5.96 3.10 -7.83
N CYS A 37 4.68 3.45 -7.75
CA CYS A 37 3.97 3.76 -6.52
C CYS A 37 3.61 2.47 -5.78
N CYS A 38 4.37 2.15 -4.74
CA CYS A 38 4.24 0.92 -3.97
C CYS A 38 3.55 1.17 -2.63
N VAL A 39 2.40 0.52 -2.43
CA VAL A 39 1.54 0.70 -1.24
C VAL A 39 1.63 -0.50 -0.32
N THR A 40 1.96 -0.25 0.95
CA THR A 40 1.84 -1.25 2.02
C THR A 40 0.65 -0.89 2.91
N ILE A 41 -0.27 -1.84 3.06
CA ILE A 41 -1.38 -1.74 4.01
C ILE A 41 -1.10 -2.69 5.16
N GLU A 42 -1.07 -2.16 6.37
CA GLU A 42 -1.08 -2.94 7.60
C GLU A 42 -2.51 -2.95 8.13
N LEU A 43 -3.17 -4.11 8.11
CA LEU A 43 -4.52 -4.26 8.64
C LEU A 43 -4.46 -4.53 10.15
N GLY A 44 -5.34 -3.86 10.89
CA GLY A 44 -5.63 -4.21 12.29
C GLY A 44 -6.34 -5.56 12.37
N LYS A 45 -6.31 -6.19 13.56
CA LYS A 45 -6.90 -7.52 13.79
C LYS A 45 -8.36 -7.59 13.34
N GLU A 46 -9.14 -6.58 13.70
CA GLU A 46 -10.57 -6.50 13.38
C GLU A 46 -10.84 -6.34 11.88
N ALA A 47 -9.89 -5.80 11.11
CA ALA A 47 -10.03 -5.56 9.67
C ALA A 47 -9.35 -6.62 8.79
N SER A 48 -8.72 -7.64 9.38
CA SER A 48 -8.03 -8.72 8.66
C SER A 48 -8.91 -9.44 7.64
N HIS A 49 -10.19 -9.60 7.94
CA HIS A 49 -11.18 -10.22 7.04
C HIS A 49 -11.35 -9.46 5.71
N ARG A 50 -10.98 -8.18 5.64
CA ARG A 50 -11.09 -7.34 4.44
C ARG A 50 -9.93 -7.51 3.46
N GLU A 51 -8.87 -8.23 3.83
CA GLU A 51 -7.69 -8.41 2.97
C GLU A 51 -8.06 -8.97 1.59
N ALA A 52 -8.94 -9.97 1.53
CA ALA A 52 -9.36 -10.59 0.28
C ALA A 52 -10.09 -9.62 -0.65
N GLU A 53 -10.97 -8.78 -0.10
CA GLU A 53 -11.70 -7.76 -0.88
C GLU A 53 -10.72 -6.71 -1.42
N LEU A 54 -9.86 -6.18 -0.56
CA LEU A 54 -8.89 -5.16 -0.92
C LEU A 54 -7.91 -5.68 -1.97
N LYS A 55 -7.44 -6.91 -1.83
CA LYS A 55 -6.54 -7.56 -2.79
C LYS A 55 -7.14 -7.60 -4.20
N THR A 56 -8.43 -7.87 -4.32
CA THR A 56 -9.11 -7.97 -5.63
C THR A 56 -9.47 -6.60 -6.20
N ALA A 57 -9.89 -5.64 -5.37
CA ALA A 57 -10.51 -4.41 -5.86
C ALA A 57 -9.68 -3.13 -5.68
N PHE A 58 -8.67 -3.12 -4.80
CA PHE A 58 -8.00 -1.88 -4.39
C PHE A 58 -7.30 -1.17 -5.55
N LEU A 59 -6.45 -1.89 -6.30
CA LEU A 59 -5.65 -1.28 -7.38
C LEU A 59 -6.55 -0.68 -8.47
N GLU A 60 -7.60 -1.40 -8.87
CA GLU A 60 -8.53 -0.96 -9.90
C GLU A 60 -9.34 0.26 -9.43
N LYS A 61 -10.01 0.17 -8.27
CA LYS A 61 -10.82 1.26 -7.73
C LYS A 61 -9.99 2.51 -7.42
N ALA A 62 -8.79 2.34 -6.86
CA ALA A 62 -7.91 3.47 -6.57
C ALA A 62 -7.60 4.23 -7.85
N CYS A 63 -7.31 3.53 -8.94
CA CYS A 63 -6.91 4.15 -10.20
C CYS A 63 -8.00 5.02 -10.85
N GLN A 64 -9.25 4.68 -10.60
CA GLN A 64 -10.43 5.42 -11.07
C GLN A 64 -10.78 6.60 -10.17
N THR A 65 -10.34 6.57 -8.91
CA THR A 65 -10.80 7.50 -7.87
C THR A 65 -9.76 8.55 -7.49
N VAL A 66 -8.49 8.16 -7.35
CA VAL A 66 -7.42 9.06 -6.90
C VAL A 66 -6.77 9.82 -8.06
N ALA A 67 -6.12 10.93 -7.74
CA ALA A 67 -5.37 11.73 -8.70
C ALA A 67 -4.31 10.91 -9.42
N LYS A 68 -4.00 11.28 -10.67
CA LYS A 68 -3.05 10.53 -11.53
C LYS A 68 -1.72 10.22 -10.84
N GLY A 69 -1.16 11.19 -10.11
CA GLY A 69 0.12 11.04 -9.39
C GLY A 69 0.06 10.22 -8.08
N SER A 70 -1.13 9.81 -7.65
CA SER A 70 -1.33 8.96 -6.46
C SER A 70 -1.80 7.54 -6.79
N ARG A 71 -1.93 7.23 -8.09
CA ARG A 71 -2.37 5.90 -8.54
C ARG A 71 -1.36 4.86 -8.09
N PRO A 72 -1.80 3.81 -7.38
CA PRO A 72 -0.91 2.74 -6.96
C PRO A 72 -0.66 1.77 -8.10
N ASP A 73 0.60 1.36 -8.24
CA ASP A 73 1.05 0.34 -9.19
C ASP A 73 1.13 -1.02 -8.48
N TYR A 74 1.72 -1.03 -7.28
CA TYR A 74 1.89 -2.23 -6.46
C TYR A 74 1.18 -2.11 -5.12
N LEU A 75 0.63 -3.22 -4.63
CA LEU A 75 0.00 -3.36 -3.33
C LEU A 75 0.57 -4.56 -2.57
N ARG A 76 0.81 -4.42 -1.27
CA ARG A 76 1.05 -5.56 -0.37
C ARG A 76 0.36 -5.36 0.97
N PHE A 77 0.05 -6.48 1.64
CA PHE A 77 -0.41 -6.48 3.02
C PHE A 77 0.71 -6.98 3.93
N ALA A 78 1.17 -6.13 4.84
CA ALA A 78 2.27 -6.44 5.75
C ALA A 78 2.34 -5.42 6.89
N PRO A 79 2.95 -5.78 8.06
CA PRO A 79 3.31 -4.81 9.07
C PRO A 79 4.23 -3.71 8.50
N ILE A 80 3.99 -2.46 8.86
CA ILE A 80 4.86 -1.34 8.49
C ILE A 80 5.96 -1.21 9.57
N PRO A 81 7.24 -1.26 9.19
CA PRO A 81 8.32 -1.19 10.15
C PRO A 81 8.38 0.22 10.77
N ARG A 82 8.37 0.28 12.10
CA ARG A 82 8.43 1.53 12.87
C ARG A 82 9.52 1.46 13.93
N ASN A 83 10.08 2.61 14.31
CA ASN A 83 10.93 2.69 15.48
C ASN A 83 10.10 2.77 16.78
N PHE A 84 10.76 2.83 17.94
CA PHE A 84 10.11 2.92 19.25
C PHE A 84 9.25 4.19 19.45
N LYS A 85 9.41 5.22 18.61
CA LYS A 85 8.61 6.45 18.61
C LYS A 85 7.42 6.38 17.63
N GLY A 86 7.22 5.25 16.95
CA GLY A 86 6.17 5.07 15.95
C GLY A 86 6.48 5.64 14.57
N ALA A 87 7.68 6.19 14.33
CA ALA A 87 8.05 6.71 13.02
C ALA A 87 8.39 5.57 12.05
N ILE A 88 7.91 5.66 10.81
CA ILE A 88 8.13 4.66 9.77
C ILE A 88 9.61 4.58 9.38
N LEU A 89 10.16 3.36 9.35
CA LEU A 89 11.51 3.07 8.91
C LEU A 89 11.54 2.86 7.39
N TYR A 90 11.50 3.95 6.62
CA TYR A 90 11.43 3.90 5.16
C TYR A 90 12.52 3.06 4.47
N PRO A 91 13.80 3.10 4.87
CA PRO A 91 14.82 2.23 4.25
C PRO A 91 14.48 0.75 4.38
N ARG A 92 14.00 0.33 5.55
CA ARG A 92 13.56 -1.05 5.81
C ARG A 92 12.28 -1.38 5.05
N LEU A 93 11.30 -0.46 5.05
CA LEU A 93 10.06 -0.63 4.31
C LEU A 93 10.32 -0.87 2.81
N LYS A 94 11.23 -0.09 2.21
CA LYS A 94 11.64 -0.26 0.80
C LYS A 94 12.25 -1.63 0.55
N GLN A 95 13.19 -2.06 1.40
CA GLN A 95 13.84 -3.36 1.27
C GLN A 95 12.84 -4.52 1.41
N GLU A 96 11.97 -4.46 2.41
CA GLU A 96 10.93 -5.47 2.62
C GLU A 96 9.94 -5.53 1.45
N PHE A 97 9.59 -4.37 0.87
CA PHE A 97 8.73 -4.33 -0.31
C PHE A 97 9.40 -4.98 -1.52
N LEU A 98 10.66 -4.64 -1.80
CA LEU A 98 11.45 -5.28 -2.87
C LEU A 98 11.49 -6.81 -2.71
N ASN A 99 11.68 -7.29 -1.47
CA ASN A 99 11.65 -8.72 -1.20
C ASN A 99 10.27 -9.33 -1.49
N SER A 100 9.18 -8.65 -1.13
CA SER A 100 7.82 -9.14 -1.41
C SER A 100 7.51 -9.23 -2.90
N VAL A 101 8.03 -8.31 -3.72
CA VAL A 101 7.91 -8.39 -5.19
C VAL A 101 8.67 -9.61 -5.71
N LYS A 102 9.91 -9.82 -5.28
CA LYS A 102 10.71 -11.00 -5.67
C LYS A 102 10.07 -12.34 -5.27
N GLN A 103 9.25 -12.34 -4.22
CA GLN A 103 8.53 -13.50 -3.71
C GLN A 103 7.11 -13.64 -4.30
N ASN A 104 6.70 -12.76 -5.23
CA ASN A 104 5.33 -12.69 -5.76
C ASN A 104 4.25 -12.50 -4.68
N ALA A 105 4.61 -11.91 -3.54
CA ALA A 105 3.71 -11.58 -2.44
C ALA A 105 3.13 -10.15 -2.57
N ALA A 106 3.68 -9.34 -3.47
CA ALA A 106 3.11 -8.05 -3.87
C ALA A 106 2.19 -8.25 -5.08
N PHE A 107 1.05 -7.58 -5.06
CA PHE A 107 0.10 -7.53 -6.17
C PHE A 107 0.47 -6.38 -7.09
N HIS A 108 0.55 -6.67 -8.37
CA HIS A 108 0.69 -5.70 -9.43
C HIS A 108 -0.53 -5.82 -10.35
N ARG A 109 -0.87 -4.73 -11.03
CA ARG A 109 -1.94 -4.76 -12.02
C ARG A 109 -1.48 -5.64 -13.21
N GLN A 110 -2.29 -6.62 -13.61
CA GLN A 110 -2.03 -7.37 -14.86
C GLN A 110 -2.33 -6.49 -16.08
#